data_AF-K0PKM7-F1
#
_entry.id   AF-K0PKM7-F1
#
_cell.length_a   1.000
_cell.length_b   1.000
_cell.length_c   1.000
_cell.angle_alpha   90.00
_cell.angle_beta   90.00
_cell.angle_gamma   90.00
#
_symmetry.space_group_name_H-M   'P 1'
#
loop_
_entity.id
_entity.type
_entity.pdbx_description
1 polymer ?
#
loop_
_entity_poly.entity_id
_entity_poly.type
_entity_poly.pdbx_seq_one_letter_code
_entity_poly.pdbx_strand_id
1 'polypeptide(L)' 'MPDRIEPALALFKAKRPKGPEWLFEVKWDDYRLAIHKSGDNFRVITRGGHKVPFRDEWAGNLEAGLNVSSGWQFRKKKD' A
#
# COMPACT_ATOMS: atom_id res chain seq x y z
N MET A 1 -12.81 1.44 11.03
CA MET A 1 -11.60 1.75 10.20
C MET A 1 -11.75 3.16 9.66
N PRO A 2 -10.67 3.96 9.59
CA PRO A 2 -10.73 5.30 9.01
C PRO A 2 -11.12 5.23 7.53
N ASP A 3 -11.81 6.25 7.02
CA ASP A 3 -12.31 6.25 5.65
C ASP A 3 -11.22 6.38 4.59
N ARG A 4 -10.13 7.06 4.92
CA ARG A 4 -8.97 7.22 4.05
C ARG A 4 -7.69 7.33 4.85
N ILE A 5 -6.67 6.68 4.31
CA ILE A 5 -5.29 6.69 4.75
C ILE A 5 -4.49 7.21 3.56
N GLU A 6 -3.79 8.33 3.73
CA GLU A 6 -2.93 8.82 2.65
C GLU A 6 -1.70 7.92 2.50
N PRO A 7 -1.40 7.43 1.28
CA PRO A 7 -0.19 6.68 1.03
C PRO A 7 1.06 7.50 1.36
N ALA A 8 2.07 6.89 1.95
CA ALA A 8 3.39 7.50 2.05
C ALA A 8 3.93 7.83 0.66
N LEU A 9 4.63 8.93 0.58
CA LEU A 9 5.46 9.26 -0.57
C LEU A 9 6.91 8.95 -0.22
N ALA A 10 7.57 8.21 -1.12
CA ALA A 10 9.01 8.02 -1.04
C ALA A 10 9.72 9.30 -1.48
N LEU A 11 10.82 9.64 -0.79
CA LEU A 11 11.69 10.71 -1.23
C LEU A 11 12.60 10.20 -2.35
N PHE A 12 12.68 10.94 -3.45
CA PHE A 12 13.62 10.62 -4.50
C PHE A 12 15.05 10.88 -4.00
N LYS A 13 15.91 9.87 -4.15
CA LYS A 13 17.33 9.94 -3.78
C LYS A 13 18.15 9.33 -4.91
N ALA A 14 19.22 10.02 -5.30
CA ALA A 14 20.12 9.57 -6.37
C ALA A 14 20.95 8.34 -5.99
N LYS A 15 21.15 8.10 -4.69
CA LYS A 15 21.94 6.98 -4.17
C LYS A 15 21.14 6.23 -3.12
N ARG A 16 21.29 4.89 -3.11
CA ARG A 16 20.72 4.03 -2.07
C ARG A 16 21.33 4.40 -0.70
N PRO A 17 20.51 4.49 0.36
CA PRO A 17 21.03 4.62 1.72
C PRO A 17 21.80 3.35 2.15
N LYS A 18 22.60 3.46 3.21
CA LYS A 18 23.44 2.38 3.75
C LYS A 18 23.22 2.29 5.27
N GLY A 19 23.37 1.08 5.81
CA GLY A 19 23.25 0.82 7.25
C GLY A 19 22.13 -0.18 7.57
N PRO A 20 22.13 -0.75 8.80
CA PRO A 20 21.17 -1.76 9.22
C PRO A 20 19.75 -1.24 9.45
N GLU A 21 19.55 0.08 9.47
CA GLU A 21 18.25 0.72 9.65
C GLU A 21 17.39 0.76 8.37
N TRP A 22 17.95 0.33 7.23
CA TRP A 22 17.28 0.39 5.93
C TRP A 22 16.84 -0.98 5.45
N LEU A 23 15.55 -1.07 5.09
CA LEU A 23 14.99 -2.17 4.33
C LEU A 23 14.79 -1.74 2.88
N PHE A 24 14.95 -2.69 1.95
CA PHE A 24 14.80 -2.46 0.51
C PHE A 24 13.71 -3.36 -0.03
N GLU A 25 12.79 -2.76 -0.79
CA GLU A 25 11.71 -3.43 -1.49
C GLU A 25 11.83 -3.15 -2.99
N VAL A 26 11.33 -4.07 -3.82
CA VAL A 26 11.27 -3.87 -5.27
C VAL A 26 10.29 -2.73 -5.56
N LYS A 27 10.75 -1.74 -6.35
CA LYS A 27 9.87 -0.68 -6.84
C LYS A 27 9.05 -1.22 -8.01
N TRP A 28 7.75 -1.39 -7.79
CA TRP A 28 6.78 -1.72 -8.83
C TRP A 28 6.22 -0.43 -9.46
N ASP A 29 6.14 -0.39 -10.78
CA ASP A 29 5.53 0.69 -11.55
C ASP A 29 4.07 0.38 -11.87
N ASP A 30 3.23 0.52 -10.85
CA ASP A 30 1.79 0.26 -10.95
C ASP A 30 0.99 1.27 -10.09
N TYR A 31 -0.33 1.10 -10.04
CA TYR A 31 -1.23 1.89 -9.22
C TYR A 31 -1.12 1.55 -7.73
N ARG A 32 -1.06 2.59 -6.90
CA ARG A 32 -1.15 2.42 -5.44
C ARG A 32 -2.60 2.28 -5.01
N LEU A 33 -2.88 1.21 -4.26
CA LEU A 33 -4.19 0.92 -3.70
C LEU A 33 -4.10 0.82 -2.17
N ALA A 34 -5.09 1.38 -1.48
CA ALA A 34 -5.37 1.09 -0.09
C ALA A 34 -6.52 0.09 -0.04
N ILE A 35 -6.28 -1.09 0.54
CA ILE A 35 -7.28 -2.16 0.63
C ILE A 35 -7.57 -2.43 2.10
N HIS A 36 -8.83 -2.28 2.47
CA HIS A 36 -9.30 -2.54 3.82
C HIS A 36 -10.19 -3.78 3.77
N LYS A 37 -9.80 -4.84 4.50
CA LYS A 37 -10.60 -6.05 4.69
C LYS A 37 -11.34 -5.98 6.03
N SER A 38 -12.63 -6.31 6.05
CA SER A 38 -13.45 -6.41 7.25
C SER A 38 -14.40 -7.61 7.13
N GLY A 39 -14.01 -8.75 7.72
CA GLY A 39 -14.65 -10.03 7.43
C GLY A 39 -14.46 -10.37 5.95
N ASP A 40 -15.54 -10.72 5.26
CA ASP A 40 -15.54 -11.03 3.82
C ASP A 40 -15.64 -9.77 2.92
N ASN A 41 -15.78 -8.59 3.53
CA ASN A 41 -15.92 -7.35 2.80
C ASN A 41 -14.57 -6.70 2.51
N PHE A 42 -14.42 -6.21 1.28
CA PHE A 42 -13.25 -5.44 0.84
C PHE A 42 -13.65 -4.03 0.43
N ARG A 43 -12.85 -3.05 0.85
CA ARG A 43 -12.91 -1.66 0.35
C ARG A 43 -11.59 -1.33 -0.31
N VAL A 44 -11.63 -1.01 -1.60
CA VAL A 44 -10.45 -0.62 -2.38
C VAL A 44 -10.53 0.85 -2.74
N ILE A 45 -9.45 1.59 -2.45
CA ILE A 45 -9.33 3.02 -2.71
C ILE A 45 -8.04 3.27 -3.48
N THR A 46 -8.13 3.98 -4.60
CA THR A 46 -6.95 4.41 -5.36
C THR A 46 -6.23 5.56 -4.67
N ARG A 47 -4.98 5.84 -5.05
CA ARG A 47 -4.24 7.03 -4.58
C ARG A 47 -5.03 8.34 -4.73
N GLY A 48 -5.85 8.49 -5.77
CA GLY A 48 -6.69 9.68 -5.98
C GLY A 48 -7.87 9.78 -5.01
N GLY A 49 -8.18 8.72 -4.27
CA GLY A 49 -9.35 8.62 -3.40
C GLY A 49 -10.58 8.00 -4.06
N HIS A 50 -10.44 7.44 -5.27
CA HIS A 50 -11.57 6.83 -5.96
C HIS A 50 -11.83 5.44 -5.37
N LYS A 51 -13.09 5.18 -5.04
CA LYS A 51 -13.54 3.84 -4.67
C LYS A 51 -13.70 3.05 -5.96
N VAL A 52 -13.04 1.90 -6.02
CA VAL A 52 -13.20 0.96 -7.15
C VAL A 52 -13.85 -0.32 -6.64
N PRO A 53 -14.73 -0.94 -7.44
CA PRO A 53 -15.35 -2.19 -7.03
C PRO A 53 -14.27 -3.27 -6.85
N PHE A 54 -14.38 -4.02 -5.76
CA PHE A 54 -13.65 -5.25 -5.61
C PHE A 54 -14.28 -6.31 -6.51
N ARG A 55 -13.45 -7.16 -7.12
CA ARG A 55 -13.90 -8.26 -7.98
C ARG A 55 -13.59 -9.58 -7.29
N ASP A 56 -14.59 -10.45 -7.15
CA ASP A 56 -14.49 -11.67 -6.34
C ASP A 56 -13.39 -12.62 -6.84
N GLU A 57 -13.13 -12.65 -8.15
CA GLU A 57 -12.04 -13.42 -8.74
C GLU A 57 -10.64 -12.97 -8.27
N TRP A 58 -10.51 -11.80 -7.64
CA TRP A 58 -9.25 -11.31 -7.07
C TRP A 58 -9.03 -11.78 -5.62
N ALA A 59 -10.06 -12.28 -4.93
CA ALA A 59 -10.00 -12.62 -3.51
C ALA A 59 -8.91 -13.64 -3.20
N GLY A 60 -8.81 -14.72 -3.98
CA GLY A 60 -7.80 -15.76 -3.77
C GLY A 60 -6.36 -15.26 -3.88
N ASN A 61 -6.09 -14.33 -4.79
CA ASN A 61 -4.76 -13.73 -4.97
C ASN A 61 -4.46 -12.69 -3.90
N LEU A 62 -5.48 -11.97 -3.41
CA LEU A 62 -5.30 -10.95 -2.39
C LEU A 62 -4.99 -11.56 -1.02
N GLU A 63 -5.68 -12.64 -0.64
CA GLU A 63 -5.39 -13.34 0.63
C GLU A 63 -4.02 -14.02 0.61
N ALA A 64 -3.59 -14.55 -0.54
CA ALA A 64 -2.24 -15.06 -0.74
C ALA A 64 -1.17 -13.95 -0.71
N GLY A 65 -1.46 -12.79 -1.30
CA GLY A 65 -0.55 -11.64 -1.38
C GLY A 65 -0.45 -10.82 -0.08
N LEU A 66 -1.51 -10.78 0.75
CA LEU A 66 -1.51 -10.16 2.08
C LEU A 66 -0.74 -10.97 3.13
N ASN A 67 -0.29 -12.18 2.77
CA ASN A 67 0.59 -13.01 3.59
C ASN A 67 2.07 -12.59 3.49
N VAL A 68 2.38 -11.48 2.79
CA VAL A 68 3.66 -10.78 2.96
C VAL A 68 3.60 -9.94 4.23
N SER A 69 4.54 -10.19 5.15
CA SER A 69 4.61 -9.63 6.51
C SER A 69 4.72 -8.10 6.63
N SER A 70 4.68 -7.35 5.54
CA SER A 70 4.70 -5.89 5.56
C SER A 70 4.27 -5.31 4.21
N GLY A 71 3.25 -4.46 4.25
CA GLY A 71 2.78 -3.70 3.09
C GLY A 71 2.02 -2.45 3.52
N TRP A 72 2.59 -1.66 4.42
CA TRP A 72 2.04 -0.38 4.84
C TRP A 72 3.10 0.69 4.61
N GLN A 73 2.75 1.74 3.87
CA GLN A 73 3.60 2.92 3.84
C GLN A 73 2.77 4.15 4.16
N PHE A 74 3.03 4.75 5.34
CA PHE A 74 2.69 6.13 5.71
C PHE A 74 3.98 6.91 5.99
N ARG A 75 4.06 8.18 5.56
CA ARG A 75 4.85 9.20 6.29
C ARG A 75 4.49 10.62 5.86
N LYS A 76 4.26 11.47 6.87
CA LYS A 76 4.08 12.93 6.83
C LYS A 76 5.43 13.60 7.14
N LYS A 77 5.68 14.81 6.63
CA LYS A 77 6.50 15.78 7.37
C LYS A 77 5.94 17.20 7.27
N LYS A 78 5.91 17.87 8.43
CA LYS A 78 5.70 19.29 8.64
C LYS A 78 7.07 19.97 8.61
N ASP A 79 7.13 21.02 7.80
CA ASP A 79 8.20 21.98 7.52
C ASP A 79 9.56 21.40 7.05
#